data_AF-A0A1A2YRR2-F1
#
_entry.id   AF-A0A1A2YRR2-F1
#
_cell.length_a   1.000
_cell.length_b   1.000
_cell.length_c   1.000
_cell.angle_alpha   90.00
_cell.angle_beta   90.00
_cell.angle_gamma   90.00
#
_symmetry.space_group_name_H-M   'P 1'
#
loop_
_entity.id
_entity.type
_entity.pdbx_description
1 polymer ?
#
loop_
_entity_poly.entity_id
_entity_poly.type
_entity_poly.pdbx_seq_one_letter_code
_entity_poly.pdbx_strand_id
1 'polypeptide(L)' 'MKVTVDQDACASSGNCVMRAPEIFDQRDDDGVVVLLNNHPSAEQADDARGAAAVCPAQAIHIEE' A
#
# COMPACT_ATOMS: atom_id res chain seq x y z
N MET A 1 10.20 -0.68 10.34
CA MET A 1 8.86 -1.00 9.82
C MET A 1 8.93 -1.90 8.60
N LYS A 2 7.93 -2.77 8.46
CA LYS A 2 7.71 -3.70 7.36
C LYS A 2 6.26 -3.57 6.91
N VAL A 3 6.05 -3.42 5.62
CA VAL A 3 4.72 -3.32 4.99
C VAL A 3 4.37 -4.68 4.38
N THR A 4 3.12 -5.11 4.57
CA THR A 4 2.54 -6.26 3.85
C THR A 4 1.16 -5.90 3.31
N VAL A 5 0.71 -6.66 2.33
CA VAL A 5 -0.53 -6.41 1.61
C VAL A 5 -1.30 -7.72 1.43
N ASP A 6 -2.56 -7.72 1.84
CA ASP A 6 -3.54 -8.76 1.52
C ASP A 6 -4.19 -8.44 0.16
N GLN A 7 -3.74 -9.12 -0.88
CA GLN A 7 -4.26 -8.92 -2.23
C GLN A 7 -5.67 -9.48 -2.42
N ASP A 8 -6.07 -10.48 -1.63
CA ASP A 8 -7.41 -11.08 -1.69
C ASP A 8 -8.45 -10.13 -1.08
N ALA A 9 -8.06 -9.33 -0.10
CA ALA A 9 -8.88 -8.27 0.47
C ALA A 9 -8.96 -7.00 -0.40
N CYS A 10 -8.05 -6.81 -1.36
CA CYS A 10 -7.95 -5.56 -2.10
C CYS A 10 -9.23 -5.18 -2.86
N ALA A 11 -9.68 -3.93 -2.70
CA ALA A 11 -10.84 -3.38 -3.41
C ALA A 11 -10.49 -2.57 -4.67
N SER A 12 -9.26 -2.69 -5.19
CA SER A 12 -8.74 -2.00 -6.39
C SER A 12 -9.04 -0.48 -6.45
N SER A 13 -9.01 0.22 -5.31
CA SER A 13 -9.43 1.63 -5.23
C SER A 13 -8.38 2.65 -5.66
N GLY A 14 -7.10 2.26 -5.79
CA GLY A 14 -6.00 3.16 -6.19
C GLY A 14 -5.53 4.16 -5.12
N ASN A 15 -6.18 4.23 -3.96
CA ASN A 15 -5.83 5.21 -2.92
C ASN A 15 -4.39 5.06 -2.41
N CYS A 16 -3.86 3.84 -2.36
CA CYS A 16 -2.49 3.58 -1.91
C CYS A 16 -1.45 4.17 -2.87
N VAL A 17 -1.62 3.98 -4.18
CA VAL A 17 -0.72 4.52 -5.21
C VAL A 17 -0.80 6.03 -5.26
N MET A 18 -2.02 6.60 -5.18
CA MET A 18 -2.21 8.05 -5.11
C MET A 18 -1.54 8.68 -3.90
N ARG A 19 -1.46 7.95 -2.78
CA ARG A 19 -0.85 8.43 -1.54
C ARG A 19 0.66 8.21 -1.48
N ALA A 20 1.14 7.08 -1.96
CA ALA A 20 2.52 6.63 -1.80
C ALA A 20 3.00 5.84 -3.03
N PRO A 21 3.17 6.51 -4.19
CA PRO A 21 3.47 5.84 -5.47
C PRO A 21 4.86 5.19 -5.51
N GLU A 22 5.76 5.57 -4.58
CA GLU A 22 7.07 4.91 -4.45
C GLU A 22 7.01 3.59 -3.67
N ILE A 23 5.89 3.32 -3.00
CA ILE A 23 5.70 2.15 -2.11
C ILE A 23 4.69 1.18 -2.71
N PHE A 24 3.67 1.69 -3.39
CA PHE A 24 2.59 0.91 -3.97
C PHE A 24 2.40 1.22 -5.45
N ASP A 25 2.00 0.21 -6.19
CA ASP A 25 1.52 0.30 -7.57
C ASP A 25 0.19 -0.47 -7.71
N GLN A 26 -0.40 -0.48 -8.90
CA GLN A 26 -1.54 -1.32 -9.26
C GLN A 26 -1.19 -2.20 -10.44
N ARG A 27 -1.63 -3.47 -10.41
CA ARG A 27 -1.56 -4.32 -11.59
C ARG A 27 -2.48 -3.76 -12.68
N ASP A 28 -1.99 -3.76 -13.92
CA ASP A 28 -2.72 -3.23 -15.07
C ASP A 28 -4.00 -4.01 -15.42
N ASP A 29 -4.09 -5.29 -15.05
CA ASP A 29 -5.18 -6.18 -15.44
C ASP A 29 -6.40 -6.14 -14.52
N ASP A 30 -6.19 -6.12 -13.20
CA ASP A 30 -7.26 -6.18 -12.19
C ASP A 30 -7.25 -5.01 -11.19
N GLY A 31 -6.27 -4.11 -11.28
CA GLY A 31 -6.11 -2.97 -10.39
C GLY A 31 -5.74 -3.35 -8.97
N VAL A 32 -5.43 -4.62 -8.69
CA VAL A 32 -5.01 -5.06 -7.36
C VAL A 32 -3.65 -4.45 -7.04
N VAL A 33 -3.50 -4.03 -5.78
CA VAL A 33 -2.29 -3.39 -5.31
C VAL A 33 -1.06 -4.30 -5.43
N VAL A 34 0.04 -3.73 -5.90
CA VAL A 34 1.37 -4.30 -5.88
C VAL A 34 2.20 -3.54 -4.85
N LEU A 35 2.89 -4.25 -3.97
CA LEU A 35 3.83 -3.67 -3.03
C LEU A 35 5.21 -3.56 -3.70
N LEU A 36 5.65 -2.35 -4.00
CA LEU A 36 6.95 -2.08 -4.62
C LEU A 36 8.09 -2.11 -3.59
N ASN A 37 7.83 -1.60 -2.39
CA ASN A 37 8.81 -1.54 -1.31
C ASN A 37 8.21 -2.02 0.01
N ASN A 38 8.63 -3.18 0.48
CA ASN A 38 8.18 -3.74 1.75
C ASN A 38 8.94 -3.23 2.99
N HIS A 39 10.03 -2.47 2.80
CA HIS A 39 10.80 -1.83 3.86
C HIS A 39 11.02 -0.35 3.50
N PRO A 40 9.97 0.49 3.57
CA PRO A 40 10.08 1.92 3.29
C PRO A 40 11.12 2.58 4.20
N SER A 41 11.78 3.61 3.67
CA SER A 41 12.73 4.41 4.43
C SER A 41 12.02 5.16 5.57
N ALA A 42 12.78 5.74 6.49
CA ALA A 42 12.22 6.58 7.55
C ALA A 42 11.43 7.79 6.99
N GLU A 43 11.85 8.32 5.82
CA GLU A 43 11.16 9.43 5.14
C GLU A 43 9.84 8.99 4.51
N GLN A 44 9.74 7.72 4.09
CA GLN A 44 8.55 7.12 3.48
C GLN A 44 7.56 6.53 4.51
N ALA A 45 7.91 6.53 5.81
CA ALA A 45 7.13 5.88 6.85
C ALA A 45 5.72 6.48 7.00
N ASP A 46 5.60 7.81 6.91
CA ASP A 46 4.31 8.50 7.04
C ASP A 46 3.43 8.30 5.81
N ASP A 47 4.03 8.14 4.63
CA ASP A 47 3.32 7.81 3.39
C ASP A 47 2.80 6.37 3.43
N ALA A 48 3.58 5.41 3.95
CA ALA A 48 3.13 4.04 4.18
C ALA A 48 1.93 3.99 5.14
N ARG A 49 2.02 4.67 6.30
CA ARG A 49 0.91 4.77 7.27
C ARG A 49 -0.29 5.49 6.69
N GLY A 50 -0.06 6.55 5.91
CA GLY A 50 -1.10 7.27 5.20
C GLY A 50 -1.85 6.40 4.22
N ALA A 51 -1.14 5.61 3.41
CA ALA A 51 -1.71 4.68 2.45
C ALA A 51 -2.55 3.60 3.14
N ALA A 52 -2.08 3.05 4.25
CA ALA A 52 -2.85 2.10 5.06
C ALA A 52 -4.14 2.73 5.61
N ALA A 53 -4.08 3.95 6.12
CA ALA A 53 -5.24 4.66 6.68
C ALA A 53 -6.33 5.00 5.65
N VAL A 54 -5.96 5.20 4.38
CA VAL A 54 -6.91 5.50 3.30
C VAL A 54 -7.37 4.25 2.52
N CYS A 55 -6.89 3.07 2.89
CA CYS A 55 -7.28 1.81 2.26
C CYS A 55 -8.70 1.42 2.71
N PRO A 56 -9.70 1.43 1.81
CA PRO A 56 -11.08 1.13 2.19
C PRO A 56 -11.27 -0.33 2.60
N ALA A 57 -10.44 -1.22 2.09
CA ALA A 57 -10.45 -2.64 2.38
C ALA A 57 -9.60 -3.05 3.58
N GLN A 58 -8.85 -2.12 4.18
CA GLN A 58 -7.87 -2.41 5.24
C GLN A 58 -6.84 -3.50 4.85
N ALA A 59 -6.52 -3.58 3.57
CA ALA A 59 -5.64 -4.60 2.98
C ALA A 59 -4.14 -4.36 3.23
N ILE A 60 -3.75 -3.23 3.84
CA ILE A 60 -2.35 -2.86 4.05
C ILE A 60 -2.03 -2.99 5.54
N HIS A 61 -1.03 -3.78 5.87
CA HIS A 61 -0.57 -4.00 7.25
C HIS A 61 0.84 -3.47 7.46
N ILE A 62 1.07 -2.92 8.65
CA ILE A 62 2.35 -2.34 9.05
C ILE A 62 2.79 -3.00 10.35
N GLU A 63 3.98 -3.58 10.33
CA GLU A 63 4.73 -4.04 11.50
C GLU A 63 5.86 -3.03 11.75
N GLU A 64 6.10 -2.59 12.99
CA GLU A 64 7.15 -1.60 13.31
C GLU A 64 8.53 -2.23 13.51
#